data_AF-A0A249SZM0-F1
#
_entry.id   AF-A0A249SZM0-F1
#
_cell.length_a   1.000
_cell.length_b   1.000
_cell.length_c   1.000
_cell.angle_alpha   90.00
_cell.angle_beta   90.00
_cell.angle_gamma   90.00
#
_symmetry.space_group_name_H-M   'P 1'
#
loop_
_entity.id
_entity.type
_entity.pdbx_description
1 polymer ?
#
loop_
_entity_poly.entity_id
_entity_poly.type
_entity_poly.pdbx_seq_one_letter_code
_entity_poly.pdbx_strand_id
1 'polypeptide(L)' 'MKRFVHIIFFLGILLIISSYLAEQLQWLRVQDYLTLTFIGSLFIISAAAYLLLDLLYRRSRDAEHLQH' A
#
# COMPACT_ATOMS: atom_id res chain seq x y z
N MET A 1 -14.72 -4.43 -1.24
CA MET A 1 -13.54 -3.56 -1.48
C MET A 1 -12.31 -3.96 -0.67
N LYS A 2 -12.44 -4.44 0.59
CA LYS A 2 -11.30 -4.87 1.43
C LYS A 2 -10.32 -5.87 0.80
N ARG A 3 -10.79 -6.83 -0.01
CA ARG A 3 -9.93 -7.81 -0.69
C ARG A 3 -8.94 -7.16 -1.66
N PHE A 4 -9.37 -6.13 -2.39
CA PHE A 4 -8.51 -5.41 -3.33
C PHE A 4 -7.42 -4.61 -2.61
N VAL A 5 -7.70 -4.08 -1.43
CA VAL A 5 -6.74 -3.33 -0.62
C VAL A 5 -5.55 -4.19 -0.21
N HIS A 6 -5.82 -5.45 0.16
CA HIS A 6 -4.75 -6.40 0.47
C HIS A 6 -3.92 -6.75 -0.77
N ILE A 7 -4.57 -6.94 -1.92
CA ILE A 7 -3.87 -7.20 -3.19
C ILE A 7 -2.98 -6.02 -3.55
N ILE A 8 -3.48 -4.79 -3.43
CA ILE A 8 -2.71 -3.55 -3.71
C ILE A 8 -1.51 -3.42 -2.77
N PHE A 9 -1.71 -3.72 -1.49
CA PHE A 9 -0.64 -3.70 -0.50
C PHE A 9 0.45 -4.73 -0.82
N PHE A 10 0.07 -5.98 -1.12
CA PHE A 10 1.00 -7.03 -1.55
C PHE A 10 1.70 -6.69 -2.86
N LEU A 11 0.99 -6.09 -3.82
CA LEU A 11 1.56 -5.67 -5.09
C LEU A 11 2.63 -4.59 -4.90
N GLY A 12 2.38 -3.62 -4.02
CA GLY A 12 3.36 -2.59 -3.66
C GLY A 12 4.62 -3.17 -3.02
N ILE A 13 4.47 -4.15 -2.12
CA ILE A 13 5.60 -4.88 -1.52
C ILE A 13 6.38 -5.64 -2.60
N LEU A 14 5.70 -6.38 -3.47
CA LEU A 14 6.33 -7.12 -4.56
C LEU A 14 7.13 -6.18 -5.49
N LEU A 15 6.58 -5.00 -5.77
CA LEU A 15 7.22 -4.00 -6.61
C LEU A 15 8.52 -3.49 -6.00
N ILE A 16 8.53 -3.21 -4.69
CA ILE A 16 9.73 -2.77 -3.97
C ILE A 16 10.79 -3.87 -3.94
N ILE A 17 10.40 -5.13 -3.69
CA ILE A 17 11.32 -6.27 -3.69
C ILE A 17 11.92 -6.48 -5.09
N SER A 18 11.08 -6.42 -6.12
CA SER A 18 11.54 -6.55 -7.51
C SER A 18 12.47 -5.41 -7.92
N SER A 19 12.19 -4.20 -7.45
CA SER A 19 13.04 -3.02 -7.68
C SER A 19 14.41 -3.22 -7.05
N TYR A 20 14.45 -3.64 -5.78
CA TYR A 20 15.69 -3.91 -5.05
C TYR A 20 16.53 -5.02 -5.70
N LEU A 21 15.87 -6.09 -6.15
CA LEU A 21 16.54 -7.19 -6.84
C LEU A 21 17.11 -6.73 -8.19
N ALA A 22 16.36 -5.93 -8.94
CA ALA A 22 16.83 -5.40 -10.22
C ALA A 22 18.01 -4.41 -10.07
N GLU A 23 18.07 -3.65 -8.98
CA GLU A 23 19.22 -2.82 -8.62
C GLU A 23 20.46 -3.67 -8.34
N GLN A 24 20.32 -4.72 -7.52
CA GLN A 24 21.41 -5.65 -7.19
C GLN A 24 22.00 -6.34 -8.42
N LEU A 25 21.15 -6.74 -9.37
CA LEU A 25 21.58 -7.36 -10.63
C LEU A 25 22.10 -6.34 -11.67
N GLN A 26 22.10 -5.03 -11.36
CA GLN A 26 22.40 -3.93 -12.28
C GLN A 26 21.55 -3.94 -13.57
N TRP A 27 20.35 -4.53 -13.50
CA TRP A 27 19.43 -4.62 -14.64
C TRP A 27 18.69 -3.31 -14.90
N LEU A 28 18.63 -2.43 -13.89
CA LEU A 28 17.93 -1.16 -13.98
C LEU A 28 18.88 0.02 -13.74
N ARG A 29 18.67 1.11 -14.47
CA ARG A 29 19.29 2.40 -14.14
C ARG A 29 18.72 2.90 -12.82
N VAL A 30 19.54 3.63 -12.07
CA VAL A 30 19.18 4.23 -10.77
C VAL A 30 17.86 5.01 -10.82
N GLN A 31 17.59 5.68 -11.95
CA GLN A 31 16.34 6.42 -12.15
C GLN A 31 15.10 5.52 -12.25
N ASP A 32 15.22 4.35 -12.89
CA ASP A 32 14.12 3.39 -13.03
C ASP A 32 13.83 2.72 -11.68
N TYR A 33 14.88 2.41 -10.91
CA TYR A 33 14.78 1.89 -9.54
C TYR A 33 14.01 2.83 -8.62
N LEU A 34 14.40 4.12 -8.60
CA LEU A 34 13.71 5.16 -7.82
C LEU A 34 12.23 5.26 -8.19
N THR A 35 11.91 5.18 -9.49
CA THR A 35 10.54 5.28 -9.98
C THR A 35 9.69 4.08 -9.54
N LEU A 36 10.21 2.86 -9.67
CA LEU A 36 9.53 1.64 -9.23
C LEU A 36 9.28 1.63 -7.71
N THR A 37 10.30 2.01 -6.93
CA THR A 37 10.20 2.10 -5.48
C THR A 37 9.19 3.18 -5.06
N PHE A 38 9.17 4.32 -5.76
CA PHE A 38 8.19 5.38 -5.52
C PHE A 38 6.76 4.91 -5.80
N ILE A 39 6.52 4.27 -6.94
CA ILE A 39 5.19 3.73 -7.31
C ILE A 39 4.76 2.67 -6.29
N GLY A 40 5.63 1.73 -5.92
CA GLY A 40 5.33 0.71 -4.92
C GLY A 40 4.96 1.32 -3.57
N SER A 41 5.66 2.38 -3.17
CA SER A 41 5.37 3.12 -1.93
C SER A 41 4.00 3.81 -1.98
N LEU A 42 3.62 4.42 -3.11
CA LEU A 42 2.29 5.04 -3.28
C LEU A 42 1.15 4.02 -3.13
N PHE A 43 1.33 2.81 -3.66
CA PHE A 43 0.34 1.73 -3.51
C PHE A 43 0.19 1.30 -2.05
N ILE A 44 1.31 1.16 -1.32
CA ILE A 44 1.31 0.80 0.11
C ILE A 44 0.62 1.88 0.94
N ILE A 45 0.99 3.15 0.74
CA ILE A 45 0.43 4.28 1.50
C ILE A 45 -1.08 4.40 1.24
N SER A 46 -1.51 4.28 -0.02
CA SER A 46 -2.94 4.35 -0.38
C SER A 46 -3.74 3.21 0.26
N ALA A 47 -3.19 1.99 0.24
CA ALA A 47 -3.83 0.85 0.90
C ALA A 47 -3.90 1.04 2.42
N ALA A 48 -2.82 1.52 3.05
CA ALA A 48 -2.79 1.81 4.48
C ALA A 48 -3.80 2.90 4.88
N ALA A 49 -3.87 3.99 4.10
CA ALA A 49 -4.83 5.06 4.31
C ALA A 49 -6.28 4.57 4.22
N TYR A 50 -6.58 3.71 3.24
CA TYR A 50 -7.92 3.12 3.12
C TYR A 50 -8.27 2.19 4.30
N LEU A 51 -7.33 1.37 4.77
CA LEU A 51 -7.54 0.52 5.95
C LEU A 51 -7.77 1.33 7.21
N LEU A 52 -6.99 2.39 7.42
CA LEU A 52 -7.15 3.33 8.53
C LEU A 52 -8.49 4.05 8.47
N LEU A 53 -8.89 4.51 7.29
CA LEU A 53 -10.18 5.18 7.09
C LEU A 53 -11.35 4.23 7.34
N ASP A 54 -11.27 2.98 6.88
CA ASP A 54 -12.28 1.96 7.16
C ASP A 54 -12.37 1.64 8.66
N LEU A 55 -11.22 1.54 9.34
CA LEU A 55 -11.17 1.34 10.79
C LEU A 55 -11.82 2.50 11.55
N LEU A 56 -11.50 3.74 11.16
CA LEU A 56 -12.06 4.94 11.76
C LEU A 56 -13.58 5.02 11.53
N TYR A 57 -14.02 4.75 10.31
CA TYR A 57 -15.44 4.75 9.94
C TYR A 57 -16.23 3.68 10.72
N ARG A 58 -15.65 2.48 10.88
CA ARG A 58 -16.28 1.40 11.64
C ARG A 58 -16.40 1.77 13.11
N ARG A 59 -15.33 2.33 13.70
CA ARG A 59 -15.33 2.80 15.10
C ARG A 59 -16.31 3.94 15.34
N SER A 60 -16.44 4.87 14.39
CA SER A 60 -17.41 5.96 14.46
C SER A 60 -18.85 5.44 14.49
N ARG A 61 -19.17 4.46 13.63
CA ARG A 61 -20.50 3.84 13.61
C ARG A 61 -20.83 3.08 14.88
N ASP A 62 -19.87 2.33 15.42
CA ASP A 62 -20.06 1.59 16.66
C ASP A 62 -20.31 2.54 17.85
N ALA A 63 -19.70 3.74 17.85
CA ALA A 63 -19.95 4.77 18.85
C ALA A 63 -21.35 5.41 18.75
N GLU A 64 -21.83 5.68 17.53
CA GLU A 64 -23.20 6.18 17.31
C GLU A 64 -24.27 5.17 17.74
N HIS A 65 -24.03 3.87 17.52
CA HIS A 65 -25.00 2.83 17.85
C HIS A 65 -25.17 2.57 19.36
N LEU A 66 -24.21 3.00 20.19
CA LEU A 66 -24.25 2.90 21.65
C LEU A 66 -24.99 4.08 22.31
N GLN A 67 -25.44 5.06 21.54
CA GLN A 67 -26.16 6.24 22.02
C GLN A 67 -27.69 6.18 21.81
N HIS A 68 -28.19 5.07 21.26
CA HIS A 68 -29.62 4.75 21.10
C HIS A 68 -29.98 3.48 21.88
#